data_AF-X0XXI9-F1
#
_entry.id   AF-X0XXI9-F1
#
_cell.length_a   1.000
_cell.length_b   1.000
_cell.length_c   1.000
_cell.angle_alpha   90.00
_cell.angle_beta   90.00
_cell.angle_gamma   90.00
#
_symmetry.space_group_name_H-M   'P 1'
#
loop_
_entity.id
_entity.type
_entity.pdbx_description
1 polymer ?
#
loop_
_entity_poly.entity_id
_entity_poly.type
_entity_poly.pdbx_seq_one_letter_code
_entity_poly.pdbx_strand_id
1 'polypeptide(L)'
;SPMDGVGPEHLKVEELLERLKGSSVQEVILATNPNLEGEATAMYLDRLLRPLGVRVTRLARGLPSGADLEYADDLTLTRALEGRQEMS
;
A
#
# COMPACT_ATOMS: atom_id res chain seq x y z
N SER A 1 11.49 -7.07 -6.20
CA SER A 1 11.07 -8.20 -7.03
C SER A 1 12.17 -9.24 -7.03
N PRO A 2 12.02 -10.35 -6.29
CA PRO A 2 13.02 -11.43 -6.26
C PRO A 2 13.31 -12.00 -7.65
N MET A 3 12.30 -12.04 -8.52
CA MET A 3 12.42 -12.53 -9.90
C MET A 3 13.33 -11.63 -10.76
N ASP A 4 13.35 -10.32 -10.47
CA ASP A 4 14.22 -9.35 -11.14
C ASP A 4 15.53 -9.08 -10.37
N GLY A 5 15.82 -9.86 -9.32
CA GLY A 5 16.99 -9.65 -8.46
C GLY A 5 16.94 -8.39 -7.59
N VAL A 6 15.79 -7.71 -7.50
CA VAL A 6 15.61 -6.49 -6.71
C VAL A 6 15.14 -6.87 -5.30
N GLY A 7 16.06 -6.90 -4.35
CA GLY A 7 15.78 -7.07 -2.92
C GLY A 7 15.47 -5.75 -2.19
N PRO A 8 15.08 -5.81 -0.91
CA PRO A 8 14.82 -4.62 -0.08
C PRO A 8 15.98 -3.64 0.01
N GLU A 9 17.22 -4.13 -0.09
CA GLU A 9 18.47 -3.34 -0.11
C GLU A 9 18.59 -2.43 -1.35
N HIS A 10 17.81 -2.69 -2.40
CA HIS A 10 17.71 -1.82 -3.57
C HIS A 10 16.62 -0.75 -3.43
N LEU A 11 15.82 -0.81 -2.37
CA LEU A 11 14.82 0.18 -2.04
C LEU A 11 15.42 1.24 -1.11
N LYS A 12 14.94 2.49 -1.24
CA LYS A 12 15.38 3.62 -0.40
C LYS A 12 14.73 3.62 0.98
N VAL A 13 14.81 2.48 1.67
CA VAL A 13 14.13 2.23 2.95
C VAL A 13 14.87 2.93 4.08
N GLU A 14 16.20 2.93 4.06
CA GLU A 14 17.00 3.63 5.08
C GLU A 14 16.71 5.13 5.05
N GLU A 15 16.65 5.74 3.87
CA GLU A 15 16.34 7.16 3.72
C GLU A 15 14.91 7.49 4.15
N LEU A 16 13.96 6.57 3.94
CA LEU A 16 12.61 6.70 4.48
C LEU A 16 12.62 6.69 6.01
N LEU A 17 13.38 5.79 6.64
CA LEU A 17 13.49 5.73 8.09
C LEU A 17 14.15 7.00 8.65
N GLU A 18 15.21 7.49 8.03
CA GLU A 18 15.86 8.75 8.42
C GLU A 18 14.89 9.93 8.34
N ARG A 19 14.04 10.00 7.30
CA ARG A 19 13.02 11.05 7.18
C ARG A 19 11.97 11.01 8.29
N LEU A 20 11.74 9.83 8.88
CA LEU A 20 10.77 9.67 9.97
C LEU A 20 11.37 9.97 11.34
N LYS A 21 12.70 9.83 11.51
CA LYS A 21 13.40 10.15 12.76
C LYS A 21 13.25 11.63 13.10
N GLY A 22 12.80 11.91 14.33
CA GLY A 22 12.61 13.29 14.82
C GLY A 22 11.52 14.08 14.08
N SER A 23 10.74 13.44 13.20
CA SER A 23 9.70 14.10 12.43
C SER A 23 8.39 14.17 13.20
N SER A 24 7.56 15.18 12.89
CA SER A 24 6.18 15.29 13.37
C SER A 24 5.19 14.53 12.46
N VAL A 25 5.69 13.60 11.63
CA VAL A 25 4.86 12.85 10.68
C VAL A 25 3.93 11.93 11.45
N GLN A 26 2.63 12.13 11.26
CA GLN A 26 1.58 11.36 11.93
C GLN A 26 1.13 10.16 11.11
N GLU A 27 1.29 10.21 9.79
CA GLU A 27 0.82 9.20 8.86
C GLU A 27 1.77 8.98 7.68
N VAL A 28 1.95 7.71 7.30
CA VAL A 28 2.61 7.29 6.07
C VAL A 28 1.59 6.56 5.20
N ILE A 29 1.34 7.10 4.01
CA ILE A 29 0.42 6.50 3.02
C ILE A 29 1.23 5.70 2.00
N LEU A 30 0.99 4.39 1.95
CA LEU A 30 1.65 3.48 1.02
C LEU A 30 0.94 3.49 -0.34
N ALA A 31 1.51 4.25 -1.27
CA ALA A 31 1.02 4.43 -2.65
C ALA A 31 1.81 3.62 -3.70
N THR A 32 2.35 2.46 -3.33
CA THR A 32 2.96 1.53 -4.29
C THR A 32 1.92 1.00 -5.27
N ASN A 33 2.35 0.56 -6.45
CA ASN A 33 1.47 -0.04 -7.45
C ASN A 33 0.62 -1.20 -6.87
N PRO A 34 -0.65 -1.36 -7.31
CA PRO A 34 -1.56 -2.38 -6.81
C PRO A 34 -1.32 -3.75 -7.46
N ASN A 35 -0.06 -4.12 -7.71
CA ASN A 35 0.34 -5.43 -8.23
C ASN A 35 1.02 -6.26 -7.13
N LEU A 36 1.44 -7.48 -7.46
CA LEU A 36 2.03 -8.41 -6.49
C LEU A 36 3.28 -7.84 -5.82
N GLU A 37 4.18 -7.23 -6.60
CA GLU A 37 5.44 -6.67 -6.12
C GLU A 37 5.20 -5.46 -5.22
N GLY A 38 4.29 -4.56 -5.63
CA GLY A 38 3.90 -3.42 -4.83
C GLY A 38 3.17 -3.81 -3.56
N GLU A 39 2.41 -4.90 -3.57
CA GLU A 39 1.80 -5.46 -2.35
C GLU A 39 2.84 -6.01 -1.39
N ALA A 40 3.77 -6.83 -1.89
CA ALA A 40 4.86 -7.34 -1.09
C ALA A 40 5.68 -6.20 -0.46
N THR A 41 5.99 -5.16 -1.25
CA THR A 41 6.74 -3.98 -0.80
C THR A 41 5.97 -3.22 0.28
N ALA A 42 4.67 -3.01 0.09
CA ALA A 42 3.84 -2.31 1.06
C ALA A 42 3.70 -3.08 2.37
N MET A 43 3.48 -4.40 2.32
CA MET A 43 3.43 -5.24 3.51
C MET A 43 4.75 -5.23 4.27
N TYR A 44 5.87 -5.21 3.55
CA TYR A 44 7.20 -5.08 4.14
C TYR A 44 7.36 -3.74 4.86
N LEU A 45 7.04 -2.62 4.20
CA LEU A 45 7.12 -1.28 4.79
C LEU A 45 6.18 -1.13 6.00
N ASP A 46 4.97 -1.65 5.89
CA ASP A 46 3.99 -1.63 6.98
C ASP A 46 4.51 -2.33 8.24
N ARG A 47 5.10 -3.52 8.11
CA ARG A 47 5.72 -4.23 9.24
C ARG A 47 6.91 -3.48 9.84
N LEU A 48 7.69 -2.80 9.00
CA LEU A 48 8.86 -2.04 9.42
C LEU A 48 8.49 -0.73 10.14
N LEU A 49 7.44 -0.06 9.68
CA LEU A 49 7.06 1.29 10.15
C LEU A 49 6.12 1.26 11.37
N ARG A 50 5.25 0.25 11.50
CA ARG A 50 4.32 0.14 12.65
C ARG A 50 5.01 0.25 14.03
N PRO A 51 6.17 -0.38 14.29
CA PRO A 51 6.86 -0.27 15.58
C PRO A 51 7.31 1.16 15.94
N LEU A 52 7.42 2.06 14.95
CA LEU A 52 7.81 3.45 15.17
C LEU A 52 6.65 4.31 15.70
N GLY A 53 5.44 3.75 15.82
CA GLY A 53 4.26 4.46 16.33
C GLY A 53 3.61 5.42 15.34
N VAL A 54 4.06 5.44 14.08
CA VAL A 54 3.43 6.20 13.00
C VAL A 54 2.23 5.44 12.43
N ARG A 55 1.14 6.14 12.10
CA ARG A 55 0.00 5.52 11.43
C ARG A 55 0.40 5.15 10.01
N VAL A 56 0.20 3.90 9.62
CA VAL A 56 0.45 3.44 8.24
C VAL A 56 -0.87 3.10 7.59
N THR A 57 -1.12 3.67 6.42
CA THR A 57 -2.33 3.41 5.63
C THR A 57 -1.98 3.11 4.19
N ARG A 58 -2.94 2.62 3.42
CA ARG A 58 -2.79 2.26 2.02
C ARG A 58 -3.92 2.88 1.23
N LEU A 59 -3.62 3.28 -0.01
CA LEU A 59 -4.65 3.78 -0.92
C LEU A 59 -5.75 2.71 -1.11
N ALA A 60 -6.99 3.18 -1.22
CA ALA A 60 -8.13 2.32 -1.47
C ALA A 60 -7.96 1.56 -2.79
N ARG A 61 -8.58 0.37 -2.85
CA ARG A 61 -8.58 -0.49 -4.03
C ARG A 61 -9.99 -0.96 -4.30
N GLY A 62 -10.32 -1.11 -5.57
CA GLY A 62 -11.64 -1.50 -6.02
C GLY A 62 -12.02 -0.75 -7.28
N LEU A 63 -13.33 -0.60 -7.45
CA LEU A 63 -13.90 0.03 -8.63
C LEU A 63 -13.54 1.52 -8.73
N PRO A 64 -13.11 2.00 -9.90
CA PRO A 64 -12.94 3.43 -10.10
C PRO A 64 -14.30 4.12 -10.21
N SER A 65 -14.34 5.40 -9.81
CA SER A 65 -15.54 6.22 -9.95
C SER A 65 -15.97 6.31 -11.42
N GLY A 66 -17.25 6.03 -11.68
CA GLY A 66 -17.81 6.06 -13.03
C GLY A 66 -17.56 4.81 -13.87
N ALA A 67 -17.02 3.73 -13.29
CA ALA A 67 -16.99 2.43 -13.96
C ALA A 67 -18.33 1.71 -13.86
N ASP A 68 -18.74 1.07 -14.94
CA ASP A 68 -19.84 0.12 -14.91
C ASP A 68 -19.35 -1.24 -14.42
N LEU A 69 -20.14 -1.87 -13.54
CA LEU A 69 -19.81 -3.17 -12.95
C LEU A 69 -19.60 -4.26 -14.01
N GLU A 70 -20.30 -4.18 -15.14
CA GLU A 70 -20.25 -5.16 -16.22
C GLU A 70 -18.88 -5.23 -16.94
N TYR A 71 -18.07 -4.19 -16.82
CA TYR A 71 -16.73 -4.13 -17.42
C TYR A 71 -15.60 -4.31 -16.40
N ALA A 72 -15.92 -4.49 -15.12
CA ALA A 72 -14.91 -4.68 -14.09
C ALA A 72 -14.41 -6.14 -14.07
N ASP A 73 -13.10 -6.31 -13.93
CA ASP A 73 -12.52 -7.63 -13.75
C ASP A 73 -12.79 -8.20 -12.34
N ASP A 74 -12.74 -9.53 -12.23
CA ASP A 74 -13.02 -10.26 -10.99
C ASP A 74 -12.14 -9.83 -9.82
N LEU A 75 -10.87 -9.48 -10.08
CA LEU A 75 -9.95 -9.06 -9.03
C LEU A 75 -10.34 -7.68 -8.50
N THR A 76 -10.66 -6.73 -9.37
CA THR A 76 -11.15 -5.40 -9.01
C THR A 76 -12.45 -5.48 -8.21
N LEU A 77 -13.40 -6.32 -8.64
CA LEU A 77 -14.66 -6.55 -7.93
C LEU A 77 -14.43 -7.18 -6.56
N THR A 78 -13.55 -8.17 -6.47
CA THR A 78 -13.17 -8.80 -5.20
C THR A 78 -12.60 -7.77 -4.23
N ARG A 79 -11.68 -6.91 -4.70
CA ARG A 79 -11.10 -5.84 -3.88
C ARG A 79 -12.14 -4.82 -3.42
N ALA A 80 -13.07 -4.43 -4.29
CA ALA A 80 -14.16 -3.52 -3.93
C ALA A 80 -15.07 -4.13 -2.86
N LEU A 81 -15.39 -5.42 -2.95
CA LEU A 81 -16.20 -6.13 -1.96
C LEU A 81 -15.49 -6.33 -0.62
N GLU A 82 -14.19 -6.65 -0.64
CA GLU A 82 -13.35 -6.74 0.56
C GLU A 82 -13.27 -5.38 1.28
N GLY A 83 -13.09 -4.31 0.50
CA GLY A 83 -12.95 -2.94 0.99
C GLY A 83 -14.27 -2.19 1.23
N ARG A 84 -15.42 -2.88 1.15
CA ARG A 84 -16.73 -2.24 1.33
C ARG A 84 -16.83 -1.59 2.70
N GLN A 85 -17.43 -0.40 2.74
CA GLN A 85 -17.66 0.34 3.98
C GLN A 85 -19.15 0.42 4.25
N GLU A 86 -19.52 0.48 5.52
CA GLU A 86 -20.90 0.76 5.93
C GLU A 86 -21.28 2.18 5.51
N MET A 87 -22.52 2.36 5.04
CA MET A 87 -23.02 3.68 4.74
C MET A 87 -23.46 4.36 6.03
N SER A 88 -22.92 5.56 6.28
CA SER A 88 -23.28 6.44 7.40
C SER A 88 -24.70 6.96 7.29
#